data_AF-A0A936EYJ0-F1
#
_entry.id   AF-A0A936EYJ0-F1
#
_cell.length_a   1.000
_cell.length_b   1.000
_cell.length_c   1.000
_cell.angle_alpha   90.00
_cell.angle_beta   90.00
_cell.angle_gamma   90.00
#
_symmetry.space_group_name_H-M   'P 1'
#
loop_
_entity.id
_entity.type
_entity.pdbx_description
1 polymer ?
#
loop_
_entity_poly.entity_id
_entity_poly.type
_entity_poly.pdbx_seq_one_letter_code
_entity_poly.pdbx_strand_id
1 'polypeptide(L)'
;MRSRVGSATLAACEPTRRSYTETPLNRPALSTLSRGALAIACSLLLSGAACAQEKVIFQVSDADPAKWNLTLNNIANVQKDLGVDKVQIEIVAYGPGIGMLKLDSVAATRVAEALRKGIQVVACQNTLTAQKLVHADMLANISYVPAGVVELMRKQQQGWAYIRP
;
A
#
# COMPACT_ATOMS: atom_id res chain seq x y z
N MET A 1 17.21 9.77 48.02
CA MET A 1 17.32 8.72 46.98
C MET A 1 16.97 9.34 45.62
N ARG A 2 17.98 9.58 44.77
CA ARG A 2 17.79 9.92 43.35
C ARG A 2 17.92 8.62 42.55
N SER A 3 16.94 8.25 41.74
CA SER A 3 17.14 7.31 40.62
C SER A 3 15.97 7.46 39.64
N ARG A 4 16.18 8.19 38.55
CA ARG A 4 16.49 7.73 37.17
C ARG A 4 15.23 7.65 36.31
N VAL A 5 15.05 8.74 35.58
CA VAL A 5 14.24 8.89 34.36
C VAL A 5 14.71 7.86 33.34
N GLY A 6 13.82 6.95 32.94
CA GLY A 6 14.00 6.09 31.79
C GLY A 6 13.61 6.85 30.53
N SER A 7 14.58 7.54 29.92
CA SER A 7 14.43 8.14 28.60
C SER A 7 14.22 7.03 27.57
N ALA A 8 12.99 6.86 27.10
CA ALA A 8 12.70 6.08 25.91
C ALA A 8 13.35 6.81 24.73
N THR A 9 14.43 6.24 24.22
CA THR A 9 15.13 6.70 23.02
C THR A 9 14.15 6.64 21.86
N LEU A 10 13.66 7.80 21.44
CA LEU A 10 12.94 7.99 20.18
C LEU A 10 13.87 7.53 19.05
N ALA A 11 13.60 6.35 18.50
CA ALA A 11 14.22 5.92 17.26
C ALA A 11 13.79 6.92 16.18
N ALA A 12 14.74 7.77 15.76
CA ALA A 12 14.53 8.72 14.70
C ALA A 12 14.12 7.96 13.43
N CYS A 13 12.94 8.28 12.91
CA CYS A 13 12.47 7.82 11.62
C CYS A 13 13.32 8.49 10.54
N GLU A 14 14.35 7.80 10.06
CA GLU A 14 15.17 8.28 8.96
C GLU A 14 14.40 8.03 7.65
N PRO A 15 14.03 9.08 6.90
CA PRO A 15 13.31 8.91 5.64
C PRO A 15 14.25 8.21 4.66
N THR A 16 13.81 7.07 4.12
CA THR A 16 14.52 6.33 3.07
C THR A 16 14.77 7.29 1.91
N ARG A 17 16.01 7.78 1.80
CA ARG A 17 16.45 8.56 0.64
C ARG A 17 16.18 7.71 -0.60
N ARG A 18 15.24 8.16 -1.43
CA ARG A 18 15.18 7.76 -2.83
C ARG A 18 16.48 8.25 -3.48
N SER A 19 17.48 7.36 -3.54
CA SER A 19 18.72 7.57 -4.26
C SER A 19 18.46 7.52 -5.76
N TYR A 20 17.80 8.53 -6.31
CA TYR A 20 17.95 8.83 -7.72
C TYR A 20 19.29 9.54 -7.87
N THR A 21 20.24 8.92 -8.56
CA THR A 21 21.48 9.56 -8.96
C THR A 21 21.15 10.74 -9.85
N GLU A 22 21.16 11.95 -9.28
CA GLU A 22 21.03 13.18 -10.06
C GLU A 22 22.22 13.29 -11.02
N THR A 23 21.92 13.33 -12.32
CA THR A 23 22.88 13.69 -13.36
C THR A 23 23.25 15.17 -13.17
N PRO A 24 24.55 15.56 -13.14
CA PRO A 24 24.91 16.94 -12.90
C PRO A 24 24.54 17.80 -14.11
N LEU A 25 23.52 18.65 -13.93
CA LEU A 25 23.15 19.68 -14.89
C LEU A 25 24.15 20.83 -14.79
N ASN A 26 24.99 20.95 -15.82
CA ASN A 26 25.93 22.05 -16.04
C ASN A 26 25.18 23.40 -16.08
N ARG A 27 25.52 24.33 -15.17
CA ARG A 27 25.01 25.70 -15.14
C ARG A 27 26.16 26.70 -15.28
N PRO A 28 26.16 27.61 -16.27
CA PRO A 28 27.09 28.71 -16.27
C PRO A 28 26.68 29.77 -15.26
N ALA A 29 27.69 30.35 -14.62
CA ALA A 29 27.59 31.40 -13.62
C ALA A 29 27.12 32.73 -14.24
N LEU A 30 26.15 33.38 -13.60
CA LEU A 30 25.85 34.80 -13.83
C LEU A 30 25.59 35.52 -12.50
N SER A 31 26.63 36.26 -12.12
CA SER A 31 26.68 37.58 -11.50
C SER A 31 25.62 38.00 -10.47
N THR A 32 26.15 38.21 -9.27
CA THR A 32 25.74 39.04 -8.13
C THR A 32 25.14 40.41 -8.44
N LEU A 33 24.16 40.81 -7.60
CA LEU A 33 23.82 42.14 -7.02
C LEU A 33 22.29 42.10 -6.79
N SER A 34 21.67 42.46 -5.67
CA SER A 34 21.96 43.47 -4.65
C SER A 34 21.24 43.14 -3.33
N ARG A 35 21.81 43.61 -2.22
CA ARG A 35 21.31 43.51 -0.85
C ARG A 35 19.99 44.29 -0.69
N GLY A 36 18.93 43.60 -0.27
CA GLY A 36 17.68 44.20 0.20
C GLY A 36 17.03 43.25 1.20
N ALA A 37 17.27 43.51 2.49
CA ALA A 37 16.76 42.72 3.59
C ALA A 37 15.25 42.96 3.78
N LEU A 38 14.46 41.90 3.61
CA LEU A 38 13.16 41.80 4.26
C LEU A 38 13.05 40.39 4.86
N ALA A 39 13.46 40.30 6.12
CA ALA A 39 13.32 39.11 6.95
C ALA A 39 11.83 38.94 7.30
N ILE A 40 11.07 38.28 6.43
CA ILE A 40 9.76 37.75 6.79
C ILE A 40 10.01 36.41 7.46
N ALA A 41 9.74 36.38 8.77
CA ALA A 41 9.85 35.25 9.65
C ALA A 41 9.20 34.00 9.02
N CYS A 42 10.06 33.07 8.62
CA CYS A 42 9.70 31.69 8.31
C CYS A 42 9.17 31.05 9.59
N SER A 43 7.90 31.31 9.88
CA SER A 43 7.19 30.71 11.01
C SER A 43 7.05 29.23 10.68
N LEU A 44 7.78 28.40 11.40
CA LEU A 44 7.78 26.95 11.32
C LEU A 44 6.35 26.41 11.31
N LEU A 45 5.86 26.00 10.14
CA LEU A 45 4.90 24.91 10.07
C LEU A 45 5.68 23.62 10.22
N LEU A 46 5.95 23.24 11.47
CA LEU A 46 6.34 21.87 11.79
C LEU A 46 5.10 20.99 11.60
N SER A 47 4.71 20.78 10.34
CA SER A 47 3.81 19.70 9.97
C SER A 47 4.51 18.43 10.41
N GLY A 48 4.04 17.83 11.51
CA GLY A 48 4.43 16.49 11.89
C GLY A 48 4.12 15.58 10.71
N ALA A 49 5.13 15.26 9.91
CA ALA A 49 5.04 14.22 8.92
C ALA A 49 4.82 12.93 9.70
N ALA A 50 3.56 12.56 9.89
CA ALA A 50 3.22 11.18 10.21
C ALA A 50 3.99 10.35 9.18
N CYS A 51 4.81 9.42 9.66
CA CYS A 51 5.58 8.51 8.80
C CYS A 51 4.62 8.00 7.74
N ALA A 52 4.86 8.36 6.47
CA ALA A 52 3.96 7.99 5.40
C ALA A 52 3.95 6.46 5.35
N GLN A 53 2.83 5.86 5.75
CA GLN A 53 2.66 4.42 5.63
C GLN A 53 2.64 4.09 4.15
N GLU A 54 3.52 3.19 3.71
CA GLU A 54 3.54 2.75 2.32
C GLU A 54 2.20 2.11 1.98
N LYS A 55 1.71 2.29 0.76
CA LYS A 55 0.40 1.77 0.35
C LYS A 55 0.53 1.04 -0.97
N VAL A 56 0.06 -0.18 -1.02
CA VAL A 56 0.16 -1.02 -2.21
C VAL A 56 -1.15 -1.77 -2.45
N ILE A 57 -1.57 -1.77 -3.71
CA ILE A 57 -2.75 -2.47 -4.17
C ILE A 57 -2.36 -3.51 -5.21
N PHE A 58 -2.76 -4.75 -4.96
CA PHE A 58 -2.53 -5.88 -5.83
C PHE A 58 -3.79 -6.17 -6.63
N GLN A 59 -3.67 -6.24 -7.95
CA GLN A 59 -4.74 -6.73 -8.81
C GLN A 59 -4.59 -8.23 -9.03
N VAL A 60 -5.68 -8.98 -8.86
CA VAL A 60 -5.77 -10.37 -9.31
C VAL A 60 -7.02 -10.58 -10.16
N SER A 61 -6.81 -10.79 -11.47
CA SER A 61 -7.90 -10.98 -12.44
C SER A 61 -8.03 -12.40 -12.97
N ASP A 62 -7.03 -13.24 -12.72
CA ASP A 62 -6.89 -14.56 -13.34
C ASP A 62 -7.31 -15.66 -12.36
N ALA A 63 -7.97 -16.71 -12.87
CA ALA A 63 -8.38 -17.89 -12.08
C ALA A 63 -7.23 -18.90 -11.87
N ASP A 64 -5.98 -18.47 -12.03
CA ASP A 64 -4.80 -19.32 -11.93
C ASP A 64 -4.30 -19.36 -10.46
N PRO A 65 -4.29 -20.54 -9.81
CA PRO A 65 -3.76 -20.69 -8.46
C PRO A 65 -2.29 -20.26 -8.33
N ALA A 66 -1.48 -20.42 -9.37
CA ALA A 66 -0.08 -20.01 -9.36
C ALA A 66 0.06 -18.49 -9.24
N LYS A 67 -0.78 -17.72 -9.97
CA LYS A 67 -0.82 -16.25 -9.86
C LYS A 67 -1.30 -15.77 -8.50
N TRP A 68 -2.29 -16.45 -7.91
CA TRP A 68 -2.73 -16.16 -6.54
C TRP A 68 -1.61 -16.42 -5.52
N ASN A 69 -0.93 -17.55 -5.62
CA ASN A 69 0.20 -17.87 -4.76
C ASN A 69 1.34 -16.87 -4.91
N LEU A 70 1.67 -16.48 -6.15
CA LEU A 70 2.68 -15.46 -6.41
C LEU A 70 2.29 -14.12 -5.77
N THR A 71 1.04 -13.69 -5.91
CA THR A 71 0.52 -12.46 -5.29
C THR A 71 0.67 -12.51 -3.77
N LEU A 72 0.23 -13.60 -3.14
CA LEU A 72 0.31 -13.77 -1.68
C LEU A 72 1.77 -13.85 -1.19
N ASN A 73 2.68 -14.44 -1.96
CA ASN A 73 4.11 -14.47 -1.66
C ASN A 73 4.73 -13.07 -1.77
N ASN A 74 4.37 -12.30 -2.79
CA ASN A 74 4.83 -10.91 -2.93
C ASN A 74 4.34 -10.04 -1.78
N ILE A 75 3.10 -10.22 -1.33
CA ILE A 75 2.56 -9.54 -0.15
C ILE A 75 3.36 -9.90 1.10
N ALA A 76 3.67 -11.18 1.31
CA ALA A 76 4.50 -11.62 2.43
C ALA A 76 5.91 -11.00 2.38
N ASN A 77 6.49 -10.85 1.18
CA ASN A 77 7.78 -10.18 0.98
C ASN A 77 7.71 -8.70 1.34
N VAL A 78 6.65 -7.99 0.91
CA VAL A 78 6.42 -6.58 1.26
C VAL A 78 6.31 -6.41 2.78
N GLN A 79 5.50 -7.25 3.44
CA GLN A 79 5.37 -7.21 4.90
C GLN A 79 6.68 -7.53 5.62
N LYS A 80 7.49 -8.45 5.09
CA LYS A 80 8.80 -8.83 5.66
C LYS A 80 9.82 -7.69 5.54
N ASP A 81 9.83 -6.98 4.43
CA ASP A 81 10.80 -5.92 4.15
C ASP A 81 10.44 -4.61 4.87
N LEU A 82 9.18 -4.18 4.79
CA LEU A 82 8.74 -2.91 5.36
C LEU A 82 8.28 -3.03 6.82
N GLY A 83 7.83 -4.22 7.24
CA GLY A 83 7.15 -4.44 8.51
C GLY A 83 5.64 -4.28 8.39
N VAL A 84 4.90 -5.16 9.07
CA VAL A 84 3.43 -5.26 8.97
C VAL A 84 2.69 -3.96 9.31
N ASP A 85 3.21 -3.17 10.26
CA ASP A 85 2.57 -1.92 10.71
C ASP A 85 2.93 -0.70 9.84
N LYS A 86 3.89 -0.85 8.92
CA LYS A 86 4.40 0.25 8.08
C LYS A 86 3.85 0.25 6.66
N VAL A 87 3.02 -0.73 6.31
CA VAL A 87 2.43 -0.86 4.96
C VAL A 87 0.94 -1.18 5.02
N GLN A 88 0.15 -0.49 4.20
CA GLN A 88 -1.25 -0.84 3.92
C GLN A 88 -1.28 -1.67 2.64
N ILE A 89 -1.88 -2.86 2.72
CA ILE A 89 -1.95 -3.80 1.60
C ILE A 89 -3.41 -4.13 1.31
N GLU A 90 -3.79 -3.97 0.05
CA GLU A 90 -5.10 -4.35 -0.46
C GLU A 90 -4.98 -5.24 -1.68
N ILE A 91 -5.82 -6.26 -1.77
CA ILE A 91 -5.97 -7.12 -2.95
C ILE A 91 -7.34 -6.84 -3.54
N VAL A 92 -7.41 -6.50 -4.82
CA VAL A 92 -8.67 -6.39 -5.56
C VAL A 92 -8.77 -7.53 -6.55
N ALA A 93 -9.78 -8.37 -6.35
CA ALA A 93 -10.09 -9.49 -7.23
C ALA A 93 -11.35 -9.22 -8.07
N TYR A 94 -11.25 -9.47 -9.38
CA TYR A 94 -12.36 -9.37 -10.31
C TYR A 94 -12.16 -10.32 -11.50
N GLY A 95 -13.16 -10.40 -12.39
CA GLY A 95 -13.12 -11.35 -13.50
C GLY A 95 -12.97 -12.80 -13.02
N PRO A 96 -12.29 -13.67 -13.78
CA PRO A 96 -12.06 -15.07 -13.37
C PRO A 96 -11.38 -15.22 -12.00
N GLY A 97 -10.55 -14.25 -11.59
CA GLY A 97 -9.86 -14.28 -10.30
C GLY A 97 -10.76 -14.34 -9.07
N ILE A 98 -12.02 -13.89 -9.17
CA ILE A 98 -12.97 -13.91 -8.05
C ILE A 98 -13.25 -15.33 -7.53
N GLY A 99 -13.10 -16.35 -8.40
CA GLY A 99 -13.35 -17.75 -8.03
C GLY A 99 -12.42 -18.25 -6.91
N MET A 100 -11.26 -17.63 -6.73
CA MET A 100 -10.30 -17.97 -5.67
C MET A 100 -10.64 -17.34 -4.31
N LEU A 101 -11.68 -16.51 -4.26
CA LEU A 101 -12.24 -15.99 -3.01
C LEU A 101 -13.43 -16.83 -2.50
N LYS A 102 -13.84 -17.86 -3.25
CA LYS A 102 -14.87 -18.80 -2.80
C LYS A 102 -14.38 -19.66 -1.64
N LEU A 103 -15.32 -20.10 -0.79
CA LEU A 103 -15.08 -20.99 0.35
C LEU A 103 -14.44 -22.34 -0.04
N ASP A 104 -14.82 -22.85 -1.21
CA ASP A 104 -14.37 -24.15 -1.76
C ASP A 104 -13.13 -24.05 -2.65
N SER A 105 -12.51 -22.86 -2.74
CA SER A 105 -11.39 -22.64 -3.65
C SER A 105 -10.07 -23.21 -3.11
N VAL A 106 -9.17 -23.59 -4.01
CA VAL A 106 -7.82 -24.08 -3.62
C VAL A 106 -6.98 -23.01 -2.92
N ALA A 107 -7.32 -21.73 -3.09
CA ALA A 107 -6.65 -20.60 -2.46
C ALA A 107 -7.28 -20.19 -1.12
N ALA A 108 -8.47 -20.74 -0.77
CA ALA A 108 -9.29 -20.31 0.35
C ALA A 108 -8.51 -20.20 1.67
N THR A 109 -7.76 -21.24 2.01
CA THR A 109 -6.94 -21.30 3.24
C THR A 109 -5.91 -20.17 3.30
N ARG A 110 -5.17 -19.94 2.20
CA ARG A 110 -4.12 -18.92 2.18
C ARG A 110 -4.69 -17.50 2.15
N VAL A 111 -5.82 -17.30 1.49
CA VAL A 111 -6.52 -16.00 1.52
C VAL A 111 -7.05 -15.72 2.93
N ALA A 112 -7.63 -16.72 3.61
CA ALA A 112 -8.06 -16.58 5.00
C ALA A 112 -6.90 -16.29 5.97
N GLU A 113 -5.72 -16.87 5.72
CA GLU A 113 -4.49 -16.50 6.43
C GLU A 113 -4.06 -15.04 6.17
N ALA A 114 -4.15 -14.58 4.93
CA ALA A 114 -3.84 -13.20 4.58
C ALA A 114 -4.76 -12.20 5.30
N LEU A 115 -6.07 -12.48 5.31
CA LEU A 115 -7.06 -11.70 6.06
C LEU A 115 -6.71 -11.61 7.55
N ARG A 116 -6.33 -12.73 8.18
CA ARG A 116 -5.88 -12.76 9.59
C ARG A 116 -4.61 -11.95 9.86
N LYS A 117 -3.77 -11.75 8.83
CA LYS A 117 -2.56 -10.92 8.88
C LYS A 117 -2.83 -9.44 8.57
N GLY A 118 -4.11 -9.03 8.53
CA GLY A 118 -4.51 -7.65 8.31
C GLY A 118 -4.46 -7.19 6.85
N ILE A 119 -4.31 -8.12 5.89
CA ILE A 119 -4.37 -7.79 4.46
C ILE A 119 -5.82 -7.63 4.06
N GLN A 120 -6.16 -6.51 3.40
CA GLN A 120 -7.51 -6.29 2.92
C GLN A 120 -7.72 -7.03 1.60
N VAL A 121 -8.81 -7.79 1.51
CA VAL A 121 -9.19 -8.50 0.29
C VAL A 121 -10.56 -8.02 -0.14
N VAL A 122 -10.63 -7.52 -1.38
CA VAL A 122 -11.79 -6.82 -1.94
C VAL A 122 -12.27 -7.53 -3.19
N ALA A 123 -13.54 -7.91 -3.21
CA ALA A 123 -14.21 -8.54 -4.34
C ALA A 123 -15.03 -7.51 -5.15
N CYS A 124 -14.97 -7.62 -6.48
CA CYS A 124 -15.77 -6.81 -7.39
C CYS A 124 -17.23 -7.30 -7.48
N GLN A 125 -18.18 -6.48 -7.05
CA GLN A 125 -19.60 -6.81 -7.04
C GLN A 125 -20.16 -7.04 -8.45
N ASN A 126 -19.76 -6.23 -9.44
CA ASN A 126 -20.16 -6.46 -10.84
C ASN A 126 -19.73 -7.85 -11.35
N THR A 127 -18.54 -8.31 -10.96
CA THR A 127 -18.06 -9.65 -11.33
C THR A 127 -18.88 -10.72 -10.62
N LEU A 128 -19.16 -10.53 -9.33
CA LEU A 128 -19.97 -11.43 -8.52
C LEU A 128 -21.35 -11.65 -9.18
N THR A 129 -22.02 -10.56 -9.56
CA THR A 129 -23.30 -10.60 -10.26
C THR A 129 -23.19 -11.27 -11.63
N ALA A 130 -22.18 -10.93 -12.43
CA ALA A 130 -21.98 -11.52 -13.75
C ALA A 130 -21.73 -13.04 -13.70
N GLN A 131 -21.07 -13.53 -12.66
CA GLN A 131 -20.80 -14.96 -12.44
C GLN A 131 -21.88 -15.66 -11.61
N LYS A 132 -22.98 -14.97 -11.28
CA LYS A 132 -24.09 -15.50 -10.48
C LYS A 132 -23.66 -16.06 -9.12
N LEU A 133 -22.67 -15.43 -8.51
CA LEU A 133 -22.17 -15.75 -7.18
C LEU A 133 -22.88 -14.88 -6.14
N VAL A 134 -23.05 -15.42 -4.93
CA VAL A 134 -23.59 -14.69 -3.79
C VAL A 134 -22.54 -14.54 -2.69
N HIS A 135 -22.73 -13.60 -1.77
CA HIS A 135 -21.79 -13.38 -0.65
C HIS A 135 -21.59 -14.64 0.21
N ALA A 136 -22.61 -15.50 0.29
CA ALA A 136 -22.55 -16.77 1.02
C ALA A 136 -21.60 -17.81 0.40
N ASP A 137 -21.24 -17.66 -0.87
CA ASP A 137 -20.26 -18.54 -1.54
C ASP A 137 -18.81 -18.16 -1.22
N MET A 138 -18.62 -16.99 -0.60
CA MET A 138 -17.33 -16.32 -0.46
C MET A 138 -16.76 -16.46 0.94
N LEU A 139 -15.43 -16.35 1.06
CA LEU A 139 -14.74 -16.28 2.34
C LEU A 139 -15.31 -15.16 3.23
N ALA A 140 -15.41 -15.44 4.53
CA ALA A 140 -15.76 -14.44 5.52
C ALA A 140 -14.69 -13.34 5.59
N ASN A 141 -15.10 -12.14 6.02
CA ASN A 141 -14.23 -10.97 6.24
C ASN A 141 -13.56 -10.41 4.98
N ILE A 142 -13.99 -10.78 3.77
CA ILE A 142 -13.67 -10.01 2.56
C ILE A 142 -14.60 -8.79 2.44
N SER A 143 -14.09 -7.74 1.81
CA SER A 143 -14.85 -6.54 1.48
C SER A 143 -15.36 -6.59 0.05
N TYR A 144 -16.33 -5.74 -0.27
CA TYR A 144 -16.92 -5.66 -1.61
C TYR A 144 -16.92 -4.22 -2.11
N VAL A 145 -16.63 -4.03 -3.38
CA VAL A 145 -16.75 -2.74 -4.08
C VAL A 145 -17.59 -2.89 -5.33
N PRO A 146 -18.35 -1.85 -5.75
CA PRO A 146 -19.20 -1.93 -6.93
C PRO A 146 -18.42 -2.38 -8.19
N ALA A 147 -17.25 -1.77 -8.42
CA ALA A 147 -16.39 -2.08 -9.57
C ALA A 147 -14.91 -2.10 -9.17
N GLY A 148 -14.27 -3.27 -9.28
CA GLY A 148 -12.87 -3.46 -8.88
C GLY A 148 -11.88 -2.59 -9.68
N VAL A 149 -12.09 -2.42 -10.98
CA VAL A 149 -11.23 -1.55 -11.81
C VAL A 149 -11.32 -0.07 -11.37
N VAL A 150 -12.50 0.38 -10.95
CA VAL A 150 -12.68 1.74 -10.43
C VAL A 150 -12.00 1.89 -9.07
N GLU A 151 -12.02 0.86 -8.23
CA GLU A 151 -11.30 0.85 -6.95
C GLU A 151 -9.79 0.97 -7.18
N LEU A 152 -9.22 0.17 -8.10
CA LEU A 152 -7.82 0.28 -8.50
C LEU A 152 -7.46 1.69 -8.99
N MET A 153 -8.32 2.30 -9.80
CA MET A 153 -8.11 3.67 -10.29
C MET A 153 -8.12 4.69 -9.15
N ARG A 154 -9.09 4.60 -8.23
CA ARG A 154 -9.19 5.51 -7.07
C ARG A 154 -7.99 5.37 -6.13
N LYS A 155 -7.56 4.14 -5.86
CA LYS A 155 -6.42 3.87 -4.98
C LYS A 155 -5.12 4.41 -5.57
N GLN A 156 -4.90 4.22 -6.87
CA GLN A 156 -3.76 4.85 -7.57
C GLN A 156 -3.80 6.38 -7.48
N GLN A 157 -4.98 7.01 -7.65
CA GLN A 157 -5.12 8.47 -7.47
C GLN A 157 -4.84 8.93 -6.03
N GLN A 158 -5.06 8.06 -5.05
CA GLN A 158 -4.71 8.29 -3.63
C GLN A 158 -3.24 8.00 -3.32
N GLY A 159 -2.41 7.73 -4.34
CA GLY A 159 -0.98 7.48 -4.20
C GLY A 159 -0.60 6.05 -3.85
N TRP A 160 -1.51 5.08 -4.01
CA TRP A 160 -1.17 3.66 -3.82
C TRP A 160 -0.33 3.15 -4.98
N ALA A 161 0.72 2.40 -4.68
CA ALA A 161 1.48 1.65 -5.67
C ALA A 161 0.61 0.51 -6.23
N TYR A 162 0.53 0.39 -7.55
CA TYR A 162 -0.21 -0.67 -8.21
C TYR A 162 0.72 -1.80 -8.65
N ILE A 163 0.38 -3.04 -8.30
CA ILE A 163 1.13 -4.24 -8.67
C ILE A 163 0.18 -5.28 -9.27
N ARG A 164 0.58 -5.87 -10.40
CA ARG A 164 -0.10 -6.99 -11.04
C ARG A 164 0.93 -8.08 -11.38
N PRO A 165 1.06 -9.12 -10.53
CA PRO A 165 1.95 -10.24 -10.76
C PRO A 165 1.56 -11.12 -11.97
#